data_AF-A0A2E4BRG7-F1
#
_entry.id   AF-A0A2E4BRG7-F1
#
_cell.length_a   1.000
_cell.length_b   1.000
_cell.length_c   1.000
_cell.angle_alpha   90.00
_cell.angle_beta   90.00
_cell.angle_gamma   90.00
#
_symmetry.space_group_name_H-M   'P 1'
#
loop_
_entity.id
_entity.type
_entity.pdbx_description
1 polymer ?
#
loop_
_entity_poly.entity_id
_entity_poly.type
_entity_poly.pdbx_seq_one_letter_code
_entity_poly.pdbx_strand_id
1 'polypeptide(L)' 'MKDNSKNIVLVTGAAARIGQRIALSLSELGWIVAVHYGTSAAAARDTEEEARPPDAGRRIENDGER' A
#
# COMPACT_ATOMS: atom_id res chain seq x y z
N MET A 1 -24.07 1.30 -15.32
CA MET A 1 -23.30 0.88 -14.13
C MET A 1 -21.90 1.44 -14.29
N LYS A 2 -21.46 2.36 -13.42
CA LYS A 2 -20.02 2.62 -13.33
C LYS A 2 -19.42 1.39 -12.66
N ASP A 3 -18.56 0.70 -13.38
CA ASP A 3 -17.59 -0.19 -12.79
C ASP A 3 -16.86 0.61 -11.70
N ASN A 4 -17.15 0.26 -10.45
CA ASN A 4 -16.57 0.88 -9.26
C ASN A 4 -15.41 0.01 -8.73
N SER A 5 -14.90 -0.89 -9.58
CA SER A 5 -13.85 -1.85 -9.25
C SER A 5 -12.53 -1.10 -9.33
N LYS A 6 -12.15 -0.45 -8.22
CA LYS A 6 -10.80 0.10 -8.09
C LYS A 6 -9.80 -1.05 -8.28
N ASN A 7 -8.77 -0.86 -9.12
CA ASN A 7 -7.73 -1.86 -9.32
C ASN A 7 -6.96 -2.08 -8.01
N ILE A 8 -6.74 -3.33 -7.62
CA ILE A 8 -6.06 -3.69 -6.36
C ILE A 8 -4.75 -4.41 -6.68
N VAL A 9 -3.67 -4.07 -5.96
CA VAL A 9 -2.35 -4.70 -6.11
C VAL A 9 -1.72 -4.97 -4.74
N LEU A 10 -1.02 -6.10 -4.61
CA LEU A 10 -0.16 -6.42 -3.47
C LEU A 10 1.31 -6.23 -3.88
N VAL A 11 2.04 -5.38 -3.15
CA VAL A 11 3.46 -5.15 -3.39
C VAL A 11 4.26 -5.68 -2.20
N THR A 12 5.13 -6.66 -2.45
CA THR A 12 6.04 -7.24 -1.45
C THR A 12 7.34 -6.45 -1.34
N GLY A 13 7.88 -6.35 -0.13
CA GLY A 13 9.06 -5.50 0.11
C GLY A 13 8.79 -4.01 -0.11
N ALA A 14 7.53 -3.58 0.03
CA ALA A 14 7.08 -2.22 -0.26
C ALA A 14 7.57 -1.17 0.77
N ALA A 15 8.20 -1.60 1.85
CA ALA A 15 8.74 -0.70 2.86
C ALA A 15 9.96 0.12 2.39
N ALA A 16 10.66 -0.28 1.32
CA ALA A 16 11.86 0.42 0.88
C ALA A 16 12.26 0.14 -0.58
N ARG A 17 13.27 0.88 -1.06
CA ARG A 17 13.97 0.67 -2.34
C ARG A 17 12.97 0.63 -3.51
N ILE A 18 13.12 -0.37 -4.39
CA ILE A 18 12.30 -0.51 -5.60
C ILE A 18 10.85 -0.84 -5.23
N GLY A 19 10.62 -1.64 -4.19
CA GLY A 19 9.27 -2.00 -3.75
C GLY A 19 8.45 -0.76 -3.35
N GLN A 20 9.05 0.16 -2.59
CA GLN A 20 8.40 1.43 -2.23
C GLN A 20 8.06 2.26 -3.47
N ARG A 21 9.00 2.41 -4.41
CA ARG A 21 8.76 3.19 -5.63
C ARG A 21 7.64 2.61 -6.49
N ILE A 22 7.55 1.28 -6.57
CA ILE A 22 6.45 0.61 -7.28
C ILE A 22 5.11 0.88 -6.57
N ALA A 23 5.07 0.79 -5.24
CA ALA A 23 3.85 1.05 -4.46
C ALA A 23 3.34 2.48 -4.66
N LEU A 24 4.23 3.48 -4.55
CA LEU A 24 3.88 4.89 -4.73
C LEU A 24 3.37 5.17 -6.16
N SER A 25 4.09 4.69 -7.18
CA SER A 25 3.69 4.92 -8.58
C SER A 25 2.36 4.24 -8.94
N LEU A 26 2.04 3.08 -8.36
CA LEU A 26 0.74 2.44 -8.57
C LEU A 26 -0.40 3.22 -7.89
N SER A 27 -0.14 3.76 -6.69
CA SER A 27 -1.09 4.63 -6.02
C SER A 27 -1.38 5.91 -6.81
N GLU A 28 -0.35 6.57 -7.36
CA GLU A 28 -0.50 7.73 -8.25
C GLU A 28 -1.36 7.43 -9.49
N LEU A 29 -1.32 6.19 -9.97
CA LEU A 29 -2.16 5.70 -11.07
C LEU A 29 -3.59 5.31 -10.64
N GLY A 30 -3.95 5.52 -9.37
CA GLY A 30 -5.29 5.27 -8.83
C GLY A 30 -5.52 3.83 -8.34
N TRP A 31 -4.48 3.03 -8.18
CA TRP A 31 -4.60 1.68 -7.63
C TRP A 31 -4.72 1.70 -6.11
N ILE A 32 -5.48 0.75 -5.56
CA ILE A 32 -5.42 0.41 -4.13
C ILE A 32 -4.22 -0.50 -3.92
N VAL A 33 -3.26 -0.05 -3.12
CA VAL A 33 -1.99 -0.76 -2.90
C VAL A 33 -1.97 -1.37 -1.51
N ALA A 34 -1.78 -2.68 -1.43
CA ALA A 34 -1.45 -3.39 -0.19
C ALA A 34 0.08 -3.46 -0.03
N VAL A 35 0.59 -2.93 1.08
CA VAL A 35 2.02 -2.87 1.40
C VAL A 35 2.40 -4.10 2.24
N HIS A 36 3.21 -4.99 1.69
CA HIS A 36 3.77 -6.12 2.44
C HIS A 36 5.24 -5.89 2.79
N TYR A 37 5.60 -6.22 4.02
CA TYR A 37 6.94 -6.09 4.59
C TYR A 37 7.28 -7.29 5.49
N GLY A 38 8.58 -7.52 5.68
CA GLY A 38 9.09 -8.52 6.63
C GLY A 38 9.31 -7.90 8.01
N THR A 39 10.44 -7.22 8.21
CA THR A 39 10.84 -6.63 9.50
C THR A 39 10.74 -5.11 9.56
N SER A 40 10.39 -4.45 8.45
CA SER A 40 10.42 -3.00 8.31
C SER A 40 9.06 -2.32 8.54
N ALA A 41 8.42 -2.61 9.67
CA ALA A 41 7.04 -2.16 9.95
C ALA A 41 6.88 -0.63 9.92
N ALA A 42 7.80 0.12 10.54
CA ALA A 42 7.74 1.59 10.56
C ALA A 42 7.85 2.18 9.15
N ALA A 43 8.85 1.74 8.37
CA ALA A 43 9.01 2.20 6.99
C ALA A 43 7.84 1.79 6.08
N ALA A 44 7.19 0.64 6.34
CA ALA A 44 5.99 0.25 5.64
C ALA A 44 4.80 1.18 5.92
N ARG A 45 4.67 1.67 7.16
CA ARG A 45 3.65 2.66 7.54
C ARG A 45 3.88 3.99 6.83
N ASP A 46 5.13 4.43 6.76
CA ASP A 46 5.47 5.66 6.03
C ASP A 46 5.10 5.55 4.55
N THR A 47 5.42 4.42 3.90
CA THR A 47 5.00 4.15 2.52
C THR A 47 3.47 4.11 2.38
N GLU A 48 2.76 3.51 3.34
CA GLU A 48 1.30 3.43 3.30
C GLU A 48 0.66 4.82 3.37
N GLU A 49 1.11 5.67 4.31
CA GLU A 49 0.61 7.04 4.45
C GLU A 49 0.88 7.86 3.19
N GLU A 50 2.07 7.73 2.60
CA GLU A 50 2.41 8.42 1.35
C GLU A 50 1.60 7.88 0.16
N ALA A 51 1.32 6.58 0.12
CA ALA A 51 0.50 5.96 -0.91
C ALA A 51 -1.02 6.14 -0.70
N ARG A 52 -1.48 6.74 0.41
CA ARG A 52 -2.90 6.70 0.78
C ARG A 52 -3.71 7.73 -0.02
N PRO A 53 -4.70 7.31 -0.84
CA PRO A 53 -5.58 8.27 -1.49
C PRO A 53 -6.49 8.97 -0.46
N PRO A 54 -6.94 10.21 -0.74
CA PRO A 54 -7.74 11.01 0.20
C PRO A 54 -9.09 10.38 0.56
N ASP A 55 -9.63 9.52 -0.31
CA ASP A 55 -10.87 8.77 -0.12
C ASP A 55 -10.63 7.30 0.29
N ALA A 56 -9.40 6.96 0.72
CA ALA A 56 -9.08 5.62 1.19
C ALA A 56 -9.93 5.25 2.41
N GLY A 57 -10.49 4.03 2.37
CA GLY A 57 -11.22 3.45 3.49
C GLY A 57 -10.35 3.22 4.73
N ARG A 58 -10.92 2.50 5.69
CA ARG A 58 -10.21 2.16 6.94
C ARG A 58 -8.98 1.30 6.63
N ARG A 59 -7.84 1.69 7.21
CA ARG A 59 -6.61 0.89 7.28
C ARG A 59 -6.88 -0.45 7.96
N ILE A 60 -6.45 -1.54 7.34
CA ILE A 60 -6.52 -2.88 7.91
C ILE A 60 -5.09 -3.33 8.22
N GLU A 61 -4.76 -3.37 9.50
CA GLU A 61 -3.50 -3.93 9.97
C GLU A 61 -3.73 -5.40 10.34
N ASN A 62 -2.76 -6.27 10.03
CA ASN A 62 -2.68 -7.54 10.74
C ASN A 62 -1.78 -7.31 11.94
N ASP A 63 -2.31 -7.51 13.15
CA ASP A 63 -1.57 -7.50 14.43
C ASP A 63 -0.59 -8.69 14.56
N GLY A 64 -0.08 -9.18 13.43
CA GLY A 64 0.76 -10.37 13.33
C GLY A 64 2.17 -10.13 13.82
N GLU A 65 2.33 -10.05 15.14
CA GLU A 65 3.53 -10.56 15.79
C GLU A 65 3.82 -11.97 15.26
N ARG A 66 5.01 -12.14 14.67
CA ARG A 66 5.76 -13.37 14.81
C ARG A 66 7.05 -13.04 15.54
#